data_AF-B7J6F8-F1
#
_entry.id   AF-B7J6F8-F1
#
_cell.length_a   1.000
_cell.length_b   1.000
_cell.length_c   1.000
_cell.angle_alpha   90.00
_cell.angle_beta   90.00
_cell.angle_gamma   90.00
#
_symmetry.space_group_name_H-M   'P 1'
#
loop_
_entity.id
_entity.type
_entity.pdbx_description
1 polymer ?
#
loop_
_entity_poly.entity_id
_entity_poly.type
_entity_poly.pdbx_seq_one_letter_code
_entity_poly.pdbx_strand_id
1 'polypeptide(L)' 'MLEGEEGLTLGALNRATQAWVEREYHRSRHSEIGTTPLAQQKTPRTLAVELEKNRISLI' A
#
# COMPACT_ATOMS: atom_id res chain seq x y z
N MET A 1 1.37 18.48 -1.84
CA MET A 1 0.04 18.45 -2.50
C MET A 1 -0.97 19.39 -1.85
N LEU A 2 -0.93 19.61 -0.54
CA LEU A 2 -1.78 20.56 0.19
C LEU A 2 -0.97 21.48 1.13
N GLU A 3 0.30 21.69 0.82
CA GLU A 3 1.17 22.56 1.63
C GLU A 3 0.82 24.02 1.36
N GLY A 4 0.66 24.81 2.44
CA GLY A 4 0.32 26.23 2.34
C GLY A 4 -1.17 26.53 2.18
N GLU A 5 -2.05 25.54 2.29
CA GLU A 5 -3.48 25.76 2.05
C GLU A 5 -4.17 26.39 3.27
N GLU A 6 -4.45 27.69 3.17
CA GLU A 6 -5.24 28.41 4.16
C GLU A 6 -6.70 27.91 4.15
N GLY A 7 -7.15 27.38 5.27
CA GLY A 7 -8.50 26.81 5.38
C GLY A 7 -8.60 25.33 4.98
N LEU A 8 -7.52 24.56 5.15
CA LEU A 8 -7.55 23.11 5.00
C LEU A 8 -8.71 22.47 5.78
N THR A 9 -9.71 22.00 5.05
CA THR A 9 -10.83 21.25 5.63
C THR A 9 -10.54 19.75 5.62
N LEU A 10 -11.14 19.02 6.55
CA LEU A 10 -11.07 17.56 6.57
C LEU A 10 -11.56 16.94 5.26
N GLY A 11 -12.58 17.53 4.62
CA GLY A 11 -13.08 17.06 3.33
C GLY A 11 -12.05 17.20 2.19
N ALA A 12 -11.30 18.30 2.15
CA ALA A 12 -10.23 18.50 1.18
C ALA A 12 -9.06 17.54 1.43
N LEU A 13 -8.64 17.41 2.69
CA LEU A 13 -7.58 16.49 3.09
C LEU A 13 -7.93 15.04 2.74
N ASN A 14 -9.15 14.59 3.06
CA ASN A 14 -9.58 13.22 2.79
C ASN A 14 -9.55 12.91 1.29
N ARG A 15 -10.04 13.81 0.44
CA ARG A 15 -10.02 13.61 -1.02
C ARG A 15 -8.60 13.56 -1.57
N ALA A 16 -7.75 14.48 -1.10
CA ALA A 16 -6.35 14.50 -1.49
C ALA A 16 -5.64 13.20 -1.10
N THR A 17 -5.77 12.77 0.15
CA THR A 17 -5.14 11.52 0.62
C THR A 17 -5.70 10.31 -0.11
N GLN A 18 -7.01 10.23 -0.35
CA GLN A 18 -7.61 9.14 -1.13
C GLN A 18 -7.02 9.06 -2.55
N ALA A 19 -6.94 10.21 -3.25
CA ALA A 19 -6.36 10.28 -4.57
C ALA A 19 -4.88 9.87 -4.58
N TRP A 20 -4.11 10.28 -3.57
CA TRP A 20 -2.72 9.89 -3.41
C TRP A 20 -2.56 8.38 -3.14
N VAL A 21 -3.41 7.81 -2.28
CA VAL A 21 -3.39 6.37 -1.99
C VAL A 21 -3.64 5.55 -3.26
N GLU A 22 -4.66 5.94 -4.01
CA GLU A 22 -5.06 5.26 -5.24
C GLU A 22 -4.05 5.42 -6.37
N ARG A 23 -3.39 6.59 -6.47
CA ARG A 23 -2.47 6.90 -7.57
C ARG A 23 -1.05 6.42 -7.32
N GLU A 24 -0.54 6.67 -6.12
CA GLU A 24 0.89 6.55 -5.80
C GLU A 24 1.17 5.43 -4.80
N TYR A 25 0.48 5.44 -3.65
CA TYR A 25 0.79 4.51 -2.54
C TYR A 25 0.66 3.05 -2.98
N HIS A 26 -0.47 2.68 -3.58
CA HIS A 26 -0.72 1.29 -4.01
C HIS A 26 0.21 0.80 -5.13
N ARG A 27 0.82 1.72 -5.88
CA ARG A 27 1.67 1.41 -7.04
C ARG A 27 3.16 1.49 -6.74
N SER A 28 3.54 2.15 -5.66
CA SER A 28 4.94 2.24 -5.22
C SER A 28 5.38 0.97 -4.51
N ARG A 29 6.64 0.58 -4.66
CA ARG A 29 7.23 -0.55 -3.92
C ARG A 29 7.45 -0.14 -2.47
N HIS A 30 6.98 -0.95 -1.53
CA HIS A 30 7.13 -0.68 -0.10
C HIS A 30 8.18 -1.62 0.47
N SER A 31 9.11 -1.08 1.26
CA SER A 31 10.22 -1.83 1.86
C SER A 31 9.75 -2.88 2.85
N GLU A 32 8.68 -2.58 3.61
CA GLU A 32 8.13 -3.45 4.66
C GLU A 32 7.58 -4.78 4.11
N ILE A 33 6.93 -4.74 2.94
CA ILE A 33 6.33 -5.91 2.28
C ILE A 33 7.11 -6.37 1.05
N GLY A 34 8.21 -5.69 0.70
CA GLY A 34 9.08 -6.03 -0.43
C GLY A 34 8.43 -5.93 -1.83
N THR A 35 7.20 -5.43 -1.92
CA THR A 35 6.41 -5.34 -3.17
C THR A 35 5.45 -4.14 -3.11
N THR A 36 4.66 -3.95 -4.16
CA THR A 36 3.57 -2.96 -4.16
C THR A 36 2.35 -3.53 -3.42
N PRO A 37 1.60 -2.74 -2.64
CA PRO A 37 0.37 -3.22 -1.99
C PRO A 37 -0.64 -3.85 -2.97
N LEU A 38 -0.76 -3.28 -4.17
CA LEU A 38 -1.66 -3.81 -5.21
C LEU A 38 -1.26 -5.21 -5.66
N ALA A 39 0.04 -5.48 -5.81
CA ALA A 39 0.54 -6.81 -6.15
C ALA A 39 0.33 -7.80 -5.00
N GLN A 40 0.54 -7.36 -3.76
CA GLN A 40 0.31 -8.17 -2.57
C GLN A 40 -1.17 -8.61 -2.47
N GLN A 41 -2.12 -7.69 -2.65
CA GLN A 41 -3.56 -8.00 -2.63
C GLN A 41 -3.97 -9.02 -3.70
N LYS A 42 -3.35 -8.95 -4.89
CA LYS A 42 -3.62 -9.88 -5.99
C LYS A 42 -3.07 -11.28 -5.74
N THR A 43 -2.23 -11.45 -4.72
CA THR A 43 -1.71 -12.76 -4.35
C THR A 43 -2.82 -13.55 -3.64
N PRO A 44 -3.26 -14.71 -4.17
CA PRO A 44 -4.25 -15.54 -3.51
C PRO A 44 -3.80 -15.88 -2.09
N ARG A 45 -4.71 -15.75 -1.12
CA ARG A 45 -4.44 -16.00 0.30
C ARG A 45 -3.86 -17.40 0.55
N THR A 46 -4.21 -18.38 -0.29
CA THR A 46 -3.65 -19.74 -0.24
C THR A 46 -2.16 -19.78 -0.58
N LEU A 47 -1.72 -19.01 -1.59
CA LEU A 47 -0.30 -18.97 -1.99
C LEU A 47 0.56 -18.22 -0.97
N ALA A 48 0.00 -17.22 -0.28
CA ALA A 48 0.71 -16.48 0.76
C ALA A 48 1.13 -17.38 1.94
N VAL A 49 0.25 -18.28 2.38
CA VAL A 49 0.54 -19.24 3.46
C VAL A 49 1.61 -20.26 3.04
N GLU A 50 1.60 -20.67 1.77
CA GLU A 50 2.57 -21.64 1.24
C GLU A 50 3.97 -21.04 1.08
N LEU A 51 4.07 -19.79 0.60
CA LEU A 51 5.33 -19.05 0.55
C LEU A 51 5.93 -18.84 1.95
N GLU A 52 5.10 -18.57 2.96
CA GLU A 52 5.54 -18.43 4.35
C GLU A 52 6.06 -19.75 4.93
N LYS A 53 5.36 -20.87 4.69
CA LYS A 53 5.82 -22.21 5.09
C LYS A 53 7.15 -22.58 4.43
N ASN A 54 7.33 -22.30 3.13
CA ASN A 54 8.57 -22.58 2.43
C ASN A 54 9.74 -21.68 2.87
N ARG A 55 9.47 -20.42 3.27
CA ARG A 55 10.51 -19.55 3.83
C ARG A 55 11.01 -20.01 5.19
N ILE A 56 10.14 -20.60 6.02
CA ILE A 56 10.54 -21.17 7.32
C ILE A 56 11.27 -22.50 7.15
N SER A 57 10.94 -23.29 6.12
CA SER A 57 11.61 -24.58 5.86
C SER A 57 13.03 -24.45 5.29
N LEU A 58 13.47 -23.27 4.88
CA LEU A 58 14.80 -23.01 4.30
C LEU A 58 15.81 -22.39 5.30
N ILE A 59 15.43 -22.29 6.58
CA ILE A 59 16.25 -21.83 7.70
C ILE A 59 16.45 -22.99 8.66
#